data_AF-A0A817NLG7-F1
#
_entry.id   AF-A0A817NLG7-F1
#
_cell.length_a   1.000
_cell.length_b   1.000
_cell.length_c   1.000
_cell.angle_alpha   90.00
_cell.angle_beta   90.00
_cell.angle_gamma   90.00
#
_symmetry.space_group_name_H-M   'P 1'
#
loop_
_entity.id
_entity.type
_entity.pdbx_description
1 polymer ?
#
loop_
_entity_poly.entity_id
_entity_poly.type
_entity_poly.pdbx_seq_one_letter_code
_entity_poly.pdbx_strand_id
1 'polypeptide(L)' 'MSHRKALTLEEKIALIKDNQNAHGLSVCELTDNYKISKSSAANIRRRSEELLADYSSNCNK' A
#
# COMPACT_ATOMS: atom_id res chain seq x y z
N MET A 1 -7.47 -21.38 -4.44
CA MET A 1 -7.16 -20.12 -5.17
C MET A 1 -7.33 -18.98 -4.18
N SER A 2 -6.26 -18.28 -3.78
CA SER A 2 -6.35 -17.17 -2.82
C SER A 2 -6.98 -15.97 -3.52
N HIS A 3 -8.17 -15.55 -3.08
CA HIS A 3 -8.88 -14.37 -3.56
C HIS A 3 -8.11 -13.12 -3.13
N ARG A 4 -7.08 -12.73 -3.90
CA ARG A 4 -6.30 -11.53 -3.60
C ARG A 4 -7.10 -10.30 -3.97
N LYS A 5 -7.27 -9.39 -3.00
CA LYS A 5 -8.01 -8.14 -3.19
C LYS A 5 -7.19 -7.15 -4.01
N ALA A 6 -7.82 -6.51 -4.98
CA ALA A 6 -7.25 -5.32 -5.61
C ALA A 6 -7.49 -4.13 -4.66
N LEU A 7 -6.40 -3.48 -4.21
CA LEU A 7 -6.49 -2.34 -3.32
C LEU A 7 -6.88 -1.06 -4.07
N THR A 8 -7.71 -0.23 -3.44
CA THR A 8 -7.99 1.13 -3.90
C THR A 8 -6.76 2.03 -3.72
N LEU A 9 -6.81 3.25 -4.27
CA LEU A 9 -5.72 4.22 -4.08
C LEU A 9 -5.55 4.56 -2.59
N GLU A 10 -6.64 4.83 -1.89
CA GLU A 10 -6.64 5.11 -0.44
C GLU A 10 -6.02 3.96 0.38
N GLU A 11 -6.39 2.72 0.10
CA GLU A 11 -5.84 1.55 0.80
C GLU A 11 -4.33 1.38 0.55
N LYS A 12 -3.86 1.72 -0.66
CA LYS A 12 -2.41 1.73 -0.96
C LYS A 12 -1.69 2.82 -0.16
N ILE A 13 -2.31 3.99 0.02
CA ILE A 13 -1.74 5.07 0.84
C ILE A 13 -1.68 4.68 2.32
N ALA A 14 -2.75 4.06 2.84
CA ALA A 14 -2.77 3.53 4.20
C ALA A 14 -1.62 2.53 4.42
N LEU A 15 -1.43 1.60 3.48
CA LEU A 15 -0.33 0.64 3.51
C LEU A 15 1.04 1.32 3.52
N ILE A 16 1.23 2.36 2.70
CA ILE A 16 2.49 3.12 2.67
C ILE A 16 2.75 3.80 4.01
N LYS A 17 1.73 4.43 4.61
CA LYS A 17 1.83 5.06 5.93
C LYS A 17 2.17 4.05 7.02
N ASP A 18 1.51 2.89 7.02
CA ASP A 18 1.79 1.80 7.97
C ASP A 18 3.21 1.24 7.82
N ASN A 19 3.76 1.24 6.60
CA ASN A 19 5.14 0.83 6.36
C ASN A 19 6.17 1.90 6.77
N GLN A 20 5.83 3.19 6.67
CA GLN A 20 6.71 4.32 6.98
C GLN A 20 6.70 4.72 8.46
N ASN A 21 5.77 4.20 9.26
CA ASN A 21 5.69 4.49 10.70
C ASN A 21 6.95 4.00 11.44
N ALA A 22 7.22 4.55 12.64
CA ALA A 22 8.42 4.21 13.43
C ALA A 22 8.52 2.70 13.78
N HIS A 23 7.38 2.00 13.80
CA HIS A 23 7.25 0.54 13.89
C HIS A 23 6.71 -0.03 12.57
N GLY A 24 7.30 0.38 11.45
CA GLY A 24 6.81 0.08 10.11
C GLY A 24 6.57 -1.42 9.90
N LEU A 25 5.37 -1.77 9.44
CA LEU A 25 4.99 -3.17 9.23
C LEU A 25 5.88 -3.81 8.16
N SER A 26 6.30 -5.05 8.41
CA SER A 26 7.02 -5.86 7.44
C SER A 26 6.13 -6.22 6.24
N VAL A 27 6.75 -6.59 5.12
CA VAL A 27 6.00 -7.00 3.91
C VAL A 27 5.04 -8.16 4.20
N CYS A 28 5.40 -9.07 5.09
CA CYS A 28 4.52 -10.19 5.50
C CYS A 28 3.30 -9.68 6.26
N GLU A 29 3.49 -8.80 7.25
CA GLU A 29 2.38 -8.22 8.02
C GLU A 29 1.45 -7.39 7.12
N LEU A 30 2.01 -6.64 6.17
CA LEU A 30 1.22 -5.91 5.19
C LEU A 30 0.40 -6.84 4.30
N THR A 31 0.95 -7.98 3.87
CA THR A 31 0.18 -8.95 3.08
C THR A 31 -0.95 -9.58 3.88
N ASP A 32 -0.74 -9.82 5.17
CA ASP A 32 -1.74 -10.45 6.04
C ASP A 32 -2.84 -9.47 6.44
N ASN A 33 -2.49 -8.21 6.69
CA ASN A 33 -3.44 -7.15 7.05
C ASN A 33 -4.27 -6.70 5.86
N TYR A 34 -3.65 -6.50 4.70
CA TYR A 34 -4.33 -6.00 3.50
C TYR A 34 -4.83 -7.09 2.56
N LYS A 35 -4.60 -8.37 2.88
CA LYS A 35 -4.99 -9.55 2.07
C LYS A 35 -4.52 -9.47 0.61
N ILE A 36 -3.27 -9.06 0.42
CA ILE A 36 -2.62 -8.91 -0.89
C ILE A 36 -1.44 -9.86 -1.08
N SER A 37 -0.97 -10.02 -2.32
CA SER A 37 0.28 -10.74 -2.58
C SER A 37 1.52 -9.96 -2.15
N LYS A 38 2.58 -10.69 -1.79
CA LYS A 38 3.93 -10.13 -1.54
C LYS A 38 4.44 -9.27 -2.70
N SER A 39 4.20 -9.71 -3.95
CA SER A 39 4.54 -8.93 -5.15
C SER A 39 3.79 -7.61 -5.21
N SER A 40 2.50 -7.59 -4.85
CA SER A 40 1.69 -6.37 -4.80
C SER A 40 2.18 -5.42 -3.71
N ALA A 41 2.46 -5.94 -2.51
CA ALA A 41 3.00 -5.15 -1.41
C ALA A 41 4.36 -4.52 -1.78
N ALA A 42 5.25 -5.31 -2.39
CA ALA A 42 6.55 -4.83 -2.87
C ALA A 42 6.42 -3.76 -3.97
N ASN A 43 5.48 -3.94 -4.91
CA ASN A 43 5.22 -2.96 -5.96
C ASN A 43 4.67 -1.64 -5.40
N ILE A 44 3.72 -1.70 -4.46
CA ILE A 44 3.15 -0.52 -3.79
C ILE A 44 4.26 0.23 -3.04
N ARG A 45 5.11 -0.49 -2.30
CA ARG A 45 6.23 0.10 -1.57
C ARG A 45 7.26 0.76 -2.49
N ARG A 46 7.56 0.14 -3.63
CA ARG A 46 8.48 0.71 -4.64
C ARG A 46 7.91 1.99 -5.26
N ARG A 47 6.59 2.05 -5.44
CA ARG A 47 5.87 3.18 -6.06
C ARG A 47 5.26 4.11 -5.01
N SER A 48 5.77 4.12 -3.79
CA SER A 48 5.16 4.86 -2.67
C SER A 48 5.09 6.36 -2.94
N GLU A 49 6.17 6.94 -3.48
CA GLU A 49 6.28 8.35 -3.83
C GLU A 49 5.28 8.74 -4.93
N GLU A 50 5.22 7.96 -6.00
CA GLU A 50 4.25 8.16 -7.10
C GLU A 50 2.81 8.11 -6.58
N LEU A 51 2.47 7.10 -5.78
CA LEU A 51 1.11 6.93 -5.26
C LEU A 51 0.71 8.07 -4.32
N LEU A 52 1.63 8.55 -3.47
CA LEU A 52 1.39 9.69 -2.59
C LEU A 52 1.19 10.98 -3.39
N ALA A 53 1.98 11.20 -4.45
CA ALA A 53 1.84 12.36 -5.33
C ALA A 53 0.51 12.31 -6.11
N ASP A 54 0.13 11.14 -6.62
CA ASP A 54 -1.15 10.92 -7.29
C ASP A 54 -2.33 11.19 -6.34
N TYR A 55 -2.27 10.66 -5.12
CA TYR A 55 -3.30 10.88 -4.11
C TYR A 55 -3.44 12.36 -3.74
N SER A 56 -2.32 13.06 -3.53
CA SER A 56 -2.33 14.50 -3.24
C SER A 56 -2.87 15.32 -4.41
N SER A 57 -2.57 14.93 -5.65
CA SER A 57 -3.06 15.61 -6.86
C SER A 57 -4.54 15.36 -7.12
N ASN A 58 -5.06 14.19 -6.73
CA ASN A 58 -6.45 13.81 -6.92
C ASN A 58 -7.37 14.32 -5.80
N CYS A 59 -6.84 14.53 -4.58
CA CYS A 59 -7.60 15.08 -3.44
C CYS A 59 -7.74 16.63 -3.49
N ASN A 60 -6.94 17.31 -4.33
CA ASN A 60 -6.96 18.76 -4.52
C ASN A 60 -7.80 19.22 -5.75
N LYS A 61 -8.65 18.33 -6.30
CA LYS A 61 -9.61 18.64 -7.36
C LYS A 61 -11.03 18.49 -6.84
#